data_AF-R0KXA2-F1
#
_entry.id   AF-R0KXA2-F1
#
_cell.length_a   1.000
_cell.length_b   1.000
_cell.length_c   1.000
_cell.angle_alpha   90.00
_cell.angle_beta   90.00
_cell.angle_gamma   90.00
#
_symmetry.space_group_name_H-M   'P 1'
#
loop_
_entity.id
_entity.type
_entity.pdbx_description
1 polymer ?
#
loop_
_entity_poly.entity_id
_entity_poly.type
_entity_poly.pdbx_seq_one_letter_code
_entity_poly.pdbx_strand_id
1 'polypeptide(L)'
;MNKLKDRKSREPLDYDIFDYSSHASTYFPENIKINDSLDPNSRWSTISNDHRQFLMLKNSYLLLFLISLLGNSLKSMFVMLKK
;
A
#
# COMPACT_ATOMS: atom_id res chain seq x y z
N MET A 1 -5.35 22.45 33.34
CA MET A 1 -6.39 21.56 32.78
C MET A 1 -5.72 20.62 31.77
N ASN A 2 -5.75 19.31 32.07
CA ASN A 2 -5.53 18.12 31.23
C ASN A 2 -4.39 18.06 30.17
N LYS A 3 -3.37 17.28 30.55
CA LYS A 3 -2.42 16.56 29.69
C LYS A 3 -3.16 15.86 28.53
N LEU A 4 -2.93 16.29 27.29
CA LEU A 4 -3.08 15.43 26.12
C LEU A 4 -1.92 14.42 26.14
N LYS A 5 -2.10 13.35 26.91
CA LYS A 5 -1.18 12.21 26.91
C LYS A 5 -1.20 11.56 25.52
N ASP A 6 -0.03 11.61 24.89
CA ASP A 6 0.55 10.49 24.13
C ASP A 6 -0.24 10.03 22.89
N ARG A 7 -0.30 10.89 21.86
CA ARG A 7 -0.32 10.35 20.50
C ARG A 7 1.10 9.82 20.26
N LYS A 8 1.33 8.51 20.48
CA LYS A 8 2.51 7.81 19.93
C LYS A 8 2.75 8.38 18.52
N SER A 9 3.92 8.97 18.27
CA SER A 9 4.30 9.39 16.93
C SER A 9 4.05 8.19 16.02
N ARG A 10 3.11 8.32 15.09
CA ARG A 10 2.93 7.32 14.04
C ARG A 10 4.08 7.56 13.08
N GLU A 11 5.24 7.03 13.42
CA GLU A 11 6.36 7.06 12.50
C GLU A 11 5.97 6.25 11.26
N PRO A 12 6.21 6.77 10.05
CA PRO A 12 5.96 6.03 8.83
C PRO A 12 6.76 4.73 8.89
N LEU A 13 6.08 3.63 8.59
CA LEU A 13 6.75 2.33 8.51
C LEU A 13 7.57 2.33 7.22
N ASP A 14 8.88 2.12 7.31
CA ASP A 14 9.70 1.90 6.13
C ASP A 14 9.33 0.56 5.48
N TYR A 15 9.22 0.52 4.16
CA TYR A 15 8.96 -0.71 3.43
C TYR A 15 9.51 -0.61 2.01
N ASP A 16 9.74 -1.78 1.43
CA ASP A 16 10.08 -1.96 0.02
C ASP A 16 9.01 -2.73 -0.71
N ILE A 17 8.93 -2.50 -2.02
CA ILE A 17 8.12 -3.31 -2.91
C ILE A 17 8.86 -4.64 -3.08
N PHE A 18 8.25 -5.73 -2.61
CA PHE A 18 8.83 -7.06 -2.73
C PHE A 18 8.49 -7.70 -4.07
N ASP A 19 7.22 -7.62 -4.46
CA ASP A 19 6.70 -8.19 -5.70
C ASP A 19 5.32 -7.58 -6.02
N TYR A 20 4.87 -7.68 -7.26
CA TYR A 20 3.58 -7.16 -7.69
C TYR A 20 3.08 -7.85 -8.96
N SER A 21 1.77 -7.84 -9.15
CA SER A 21 1.11 -8.47 -10.30
C SER A 21 1.35 -7.74 -11.62
N SER A 22 1.01 -6.45 -11.70
CA SER A 22 1.15 -5.63 -12.90
C SER A 22 1.15 -4.14 -12.54
N HIS A 23 1.52 -3.27 -13.49
CA HIS A 23 1.30 -1.84 -13.37
C HIS A 23 0.89 -1.23 -14.71
N ALA A 24 0.02 -0.23 -14.69
CA ALA A 24 -0.44 0.47 -15.87
C ALA A 24 0.42 1.71 -16.14
N SER A 25 0.99 1.81 -17.35
CA SER A 25 1.72 3.00 -17.81
C SER A 25 2.76 3.46 -16.77
N THR A 26 2.68 4.71 -16.33
CA THR A 26 3.54 5.38 -15.35
C THR A 26 3.14 5.17 -13.89
N TYR A 27 2.08 4.40 -13.60
CA TYR A 27 1.59 4.14 -12.24
C TYR A 27 2.35 2.98 -11.58
N PHE A 28 3.66 3.16 -11.37
CA PHE A 28 4.54 2.14 -10.79
C PHE A 28 4.19 1.83 -9.32
N PRO A 29 4.44 0.60 -8.84
CA PRO A 29 4.29 0.24 -7.43
C PRO A 29 5.01 1.18 -6.46
N GLU A 30 6.18 1.66 -6.85
CA GLU A 30 7.02 2.56 -6.07
C GLU A 30 6.36 3.92 -5.79
N ASN A 31 5.39 4.34 -6.62
CA ASN A 31 4.72 5.62 -6.47
C ASN A 31 3.91 5.73 -5.17
N ILE A 32 3.58 4.60 -4.50
CA ILE A 32 2.89 4.61 -3.21
C ILE A 32 3.79 5.08 -2.05
N LYS A 33 5.12 5.10 -2.25
CA LYS A 33 6.08 5.60 -1.26
C LYS A 33 6.04 7.13 -1.15
N ILE A 34 5.55 7.80 -2.20
CA ILE A 34 5.36 9.24 -2.24
C ILE A 34 3.91 9.52 -1.86
N ASN A 35 3.70 10.42 -0.90
CA ASN A 35 2.37 10.89 -0.52
C ASN A 35 2.19 12.32 -1.03
N ASP A 36 1.96 12.46 -2.33
CA ASP A 36 1.69 13.74 -2.97
C ASP A 36 0.28 13.75 -3.58
N SER A 37 -0.67 14.41 -2.89
CA SER A 37 -2.04 14.53 -3.37
C SER A 37 -2.21 15.42 -4.60
N LEU A 38 -1.21 16.24 -4.92
CA LEU A 38 -1.24 17.13 -6.09
C LEU A 38 -0.71 16.44 -7.34
N ASP A 39 0.10 15.39 -7.19
CA ASP A 39 0.56 14.55 -8.31
C ASP A 39 -0.42 13.39 -8.57
N PRO A 40 -1.18 13.41 -9.68
CA PRO A 40 -2.09 12.32 -10.03
C PRO A 40 -1.37 10.98 -10.31
N ASN A 41 -0.05 10.99 -10.46
CA ASN A 41 0.78 9.80 -10.64
C ASN A 41 1.31 9.21 -9.32
N SER A 42 1.10 9.87 -8.18
CA SER A 42 1.48 9.39 -6.83
C SER A 42 0.60 8.24 -6.35
N ARG A 43 0.45 7.20 -7.19
CA ARG A 43 -0.34 5.99 -6.98
C ARG A 43 0.19 4.85 -7.84
N TRP A 44 -0.09 3.63 -7.39
CA TRP A 44 0.03 2.43 -8.19
C TRP A 44 -1.35 2.04 -8.75
N SER A 45 -1.38 1.59 -10.01
CA SER A 45 -2.58 1.09 -10.67
C SER A 45 -2.22 -0.13 -11.51
N THR A 46 -3.08 -1.13 -11.54
CA THR A 46 -2.90 -2.35 -12.32
C THR A 46 -3.44 -2.22 -13.75
N ILE A 47 -2.96 -3.07 -14.66
CA ILE A 47 -3.43 -3.12 -16.07
C ILE A 47 -4.85 -3.72 -16.15
N SER A 48 -5.19 -4.61 -15.23
CA SER A 48 -6.47 -5.34 -15.17
C SER A 48 -7.14 -5.12 -13.82
N ASN A 49 -8.45 -5.38 -13.76
CA ASN A 49 -9.27 -5.36 -12.54
C ASN A 49 -9.70 -6.77 -12.09
N ASP A 50 -9.04 -7.82 -12.60
CA ASP A 50 -9.31 -9.19 -12.19
C ASP A 50 -8.86 -9.49 -10.75
N HIS A 51 -9.25 -10.67 -10.25
CA HIS A 51 -8.93 -11.12 -8.89
C HIS A 51 -7.47 -11.58 -8.70
N ARG A 52 -6.60 -11.46 -9.73
CA ARG A 52 -5.20 -11.88 -9.68
C ARG A 52 -4.24 -10.71 -9.42
N GLN A 53 -4.79 -9.54 -9.11
CA GLN A 53 -4.01 -8.35 -8.83
C GLN A 53 -3.55 -8.29 -7.36
N PHE A 54 -2.24 -8.21 -7.18
CA PHE A 54 -1.59 -8.14 -5.87
C PHE A 54 -0.41 -7.16 -5.84
N LEU A 55 -0.08 -6.73 -4.62
CA LEU A 55 1.14 -6.01 -4.24
C LEU A 55 1.69 -6.59 -2.95
N MET A 56 2.98 -6.90 -2.94
CA MET A 56 3.70 -7.37 -1.77
C MET A 56 4.65 -6.31 -1.25
N LEU A 57 4.51 -5.98 0.03
CA LEU A 57 5.40 -5.06 0.72
C LEU A 57 6.25 -5.84 1.72
N LYS A 58 7.55 -5.56 1.74
CA LYS A 58 8.46 -6.13 2.72
C LYS A 58 9.03 -5.02 3.58
N ASN A 59 8.95 -5.20 4.89
CA ASN A 59 9.71 -4.46 5.88
C ASN A 59 10.72 -5.44 6.50
N SER A 60 11.80 -4.93 7.11
CA SER A 60 12.77 -5.67 7.94
C SER A 60 12.16 -6.73 8.86
N TYR A 61 10.92 -6.53 9.33
CA TYR A 61 10.27 -7.43 10.28
C TYR A 61 9.05 -8.19 9.72
N LEU A 62 8.49 -7.81 8.56
CA LEU A 62 7.17 -8.25 8.12
C LEU A 62 7.02 -8.31 6.59
N LEU A 63 6.21 -9.26 6.10
CA LEU A 63 5.72 -9.28 4.72
C LEU A 63 4.21 -9.02 4.72
N LEU A 64 3.78 -7.99 3.99
CA LEU A 64 2.39 -7.60 3.85
C LEU A 64 1.90 -7.96 2.43
N PHE A 65 0.77 -8.66 2.35
CA PHE A 65 0.12 -9.01 1.08
C PHE A 65 -1.13 -8.15 0.91
N LEU A 66 -1.18 -7.37 -0.17
CA LEU A 66 -2.32 -6.57 -0.57
C LEU A 66 -3.00 -7.21 -1.78
N ILE A 67 -4.26 -7.61 -1.61
CA ILE A 67 -5.11 -8.07 -2.71
C ILE A 67 -6.10 -6.98 -3.05
N SER A 68 -6.17 -6.62 -4.32
CA SER A 68 -7.26 -5.78 -4.83
C SER A 68 -8.49 -6.66 -5.04
N LEU A 69 -9.46 -6.60 -4.14
CA LEU A 69 -10.78 -7.22 -4.33
C LEU A 69 -11.71 -6.17 -4.96
N LEU A 70 -11.88 -6.20 -6.28
CA LEU A 70 -12.85 -5.33 -6.93
C LEU A 70 -14.28 -5.89 -6.80
N GLY A 71 -15.05 -5.22 -5.95
CA GLY A 71 -16.51 -5.22 -5.97
C GLY A 71 -17.01 -3.84 -5.54
N ASN A 72 -16.93 -2.84 -6.43
CA ASN A 72 -17.56 -1.51 -6.38
C ASN A 72 -17.49 -0.69 -5.07
N SER A 73 -16.61 -1.05 -4.15
CA SER A 73 -16.34 -0.30 -2.93
C SER A 73 -14.85 -0.37 -2.68
N LEU A 74 -14.22 0.79 -2.49
CA LEU A 74 -12.81 0.98 -2.13
C LEU A 74 -12.48 0.20 -0.85
N LYS A 75 -12.29 -1.12 -0.94
CA LYS A 75 -11.88 -1.99 0.16
C LYS A 75 -10.70 -2.84 -0.28
N SER A 76 -9.52 -2.23 -0.21
CA SER A 76 -8.26 -2.99 -0.16
C SER A 76 -8.22 -3.77 1.16
N MET A 77 -8.11 -5.10 1.09
CA MET A 77 -7.98 -5.95 2.28
C MET A 77 -6.49 -6.16 2.55
N PHE A 78 -6.03 -5.80 3.76
CA PHE A 78 -4.66 -6.01 4.20
C PHE A 78 -4.54 -7.39 4.84
N VAL A 79 -3.72 -8.28 4.28
CA VAL A 79 -3.38 -9.56 4.91
C VAL A 79 -1.91 -9.49 5.37
N MET A 80 -1.70 -9.54 6.69
CA MET A 80 -0.37 -9.53 7.29
C MET A 80 0.07 -10.95 7.58
N LEU A 81 1.14 -11.41 6.92
CA LEU A 81 1.77 -12.68 7.22
C LEU A 81 2.97 -12.41 8.14
N LYS A 82 2.84 -12.76 9.41
CA LYS A 82 3.97 -12.83 10.33
C LYS A 82 4.64 -14.19 10.17
N LYS A 83 5.95 -14.21 9.92
CA LYS A 83 6.75 -15.43 10.09
C LYS A 83 6.90 -15.76 11.56
#